data_AF-A0A815UKH5-F1
#
_entry.id   AF-A0A815UKH5-F1
#
_cell.length_a   1.000
_cell.length_b   1.000
_cell.length_c   1.000
_cell.angle_alpha   90.00
_cell.angle_beta   90.00
_cell.angle_gamma   90.00
#
_symmetry.space_group_name_H-M   'P 1'
#
loop_
_entity.id
_entity.type
_entity.pdbx_description
1 polymer ?
#
loop_
_entity_poly.entity_id
_entity_poly.type
_entity_poly.pdbx_seq_one_letter_code
_entity_poly.pdbx_strand_id
1 'polypeptide(L)'
;MLKGISQIVRKAIAPLEKRIDELEIQLSKLQIAFDDLSTYNRRINLRFYGVAEYTGEDTDQLIIDTCAKIDIDINKEDISVSHRIGEMNNSMGQRPRAIIVRFLRYRTRQMTLRNKKKLERDISINDDFINEGFPQLVLKPTRFDIYQ
;
A
#
# COMPACT_ATOMS: atom_id res chain seq x y z
N MET A 1 42.64 -1.06 37.65
CA MET A 1 41.57 -2.06 37.39
C MET A 1 40.47 -1.51 36.48
N LEU A 2 39.80 -0.40 36.84
CA LEU A 2 38.71 0.21 36.04
C LEU A 2 39.06 0.55 34.58
N LYS A 3 40.26 1.11 34.30
CA LYS A 3 40.69 1.43 32.93
C LYS A 3 40.82 0.18 32.04
N GLY A 4 41.26 -0.96 32.59
CA GLY A 4 41.39 -2.22 31.85
C GLY A 4 40.03 -2.82 31.49
N ILE A 5 39.08 -2.76 32.42
CA ILE A 5 37.69 -3.20 32.19
C ILE A 5 37.04 -2.33 31.10
N SER A 6 37.20 -1.00 31.17
CA SER A 6 36.69 -0.08 30.14
C SER A 6 37.28 -0.36 28.75
N GLN A 7 38.58 -0.68 28.67
CA GLN A 7 39.24 -1.05 27.41
C GLN A 7 38.67 -2.35 26.81
N ILE A 8 38.43 -3.37 27.65
CA ILE A 8 37.88 -4.66 27.22
C ILE A 8 36.44 -4.49 26.72
N VAL A 9 35.62 -3.74 27.46
CA VAL A 9 34.24 -3.43 27.08
C VAL A 9 34.19 -2.66 25.76
N ARG A 10 35.05 -1.66 25.56
CA ARG A 10 35.14 -0.93 24.28
C ARG A 10 35.54 -1.84 23.10
N LYS A 11 36.49 -2.75 23.30
CA LYS A 11 36.89 -3.73 22.27
C LYS A 11 35.74 -4.67 21.90
N ALA A 12 34.85 -4.99 22.83
CA ALA A 12 33.67 -5.82 22.57
C ALA A 12 32.52 -5.03 21.92
N ILE A 13 32.33 -3.76 22.28
CA ILE A 13 31.24 -2.90 21.75
C ILE A 13 31.51 -2.44 20.32
N ALA A 14 32.75 -2.04 19.99
CA ALA A 14 33.08 -1.51 18.66
C ALA A 14 32.65 -2.41 17.48
N PRO A 15 32.88 -3.74 17.47
CA PRO A 15 32.41 -4.60 16.38
C PRO A 15 30.88 -4.75 16.35
N LEU A 16 30.19 -4.60 17.50
CA LEU A 16 28.73 -4.63 17.57
C LEU A 16 28.12 -3.35 17.00
N GLU A 17 28.69 -2.17 17.33
CA GLU A 17 28.28 -0.89 16.74
C GLU A 17 28.44 -0.92 15.21
N LYS A 18 29.60 -1.38 14.74
CA LYS A 18 29.84 -1.54 13.30
C LYS A 18 28.79 -2.45 12.63
N ARG A 19 28.42 -3.55 13.29
CA ARG A 19 27.42 -4.49 12.78
C ARG A 19 26.01 -3.90 12.79
N ILE A 20 25.69 -3.04 13.76
CA ILE A 20 24.43 -2.28 13.77
C ILE A 20 24.39 -1.33 12.57
N ASP A 21 25.46 -0.55 12.34
CA ASP A 21 25.52 0.37 11.21
C ASP A 21 25.37 -0.37 9.86
N GLU A 22 26.04 -1.51 9.71
CA GLU A 22 25.93 -2.36 8.52
C GLU A 22 24.51 -2.89 8.32
N LEU A 23 23.84 -3.31 9.39
CA LEU A 23 22.46 -3.80 9.34
C LEU A 23 21.47 -2.68 9.03
N GLU A 24 21.64 -1.49 9.61
CA GLU A 24 20.80 -0.32 9.31
C GLU A 24 20.90 0.08 7.83
N ILE A 25 22.11 0.04 7.27
CA ILE A 25 22.34 0.27 5.83
C ILE A 25 21.63 -0.79 4.98
N GLN A 26 21.72 -2.07 5.36
CA GLN A 26 21.04 -3.16 4.64
C GLN A 26 19.52 -3.04 4.71
N LEU A 27 18.97 -2.71 5.88
CA LEU A 27 17.54 -2.48 6.06
C LEU A 27 17.07 -1.31 5.21
N SER A 28 17.81 -0.20 5.18
CA SER A 28 17.49 0.94 4.33
C SER A 28 17.45 0.56 2.84
N LYS A 29 18.45 -0.18 2.36
CA LYS A 29 18.49 -0.66 0.96
C LYS A 29 17.32 -1.59 0.64
N LEU A 30 16.99 -2.49 1.56
CA LEU A 30 15.88 -3.43 1.36
C LEU A 30 14.54 -2.70 1.36
N GLN A 31 14.35 -1.70 2.23
CA GLN A 31 13.16 -0.88 2.27
C GLN A 31 12.95 -0.13 0.95
N ILE A 32 14.00 0.52 0.43
CA ILE A 32 13.94 1.21 -0.87
C ILE A 32 13.55 0.24 -1.98
N ALA A 33 14.21 -0.92 -2.08
CA ALA A 33 13.90 -1.92 -3.09
C ALA A 33 12.47 -2.46 -2.97
N PHE A 34 11.98 -2.66 -1.74
CA PHE A 34 10.61 -3.09 -1.48
C PHE A 34 9.59 -2.02 -1.89
N ASP A 35 9.85 -0.76 -1.56
CA ASP A 35 8.98 0.36 -1.92
C ASP A 35 8.92 0.56 -3.45
N ASP A 36 10.04 0.39 -4.15
CA ASP A 36 10.11 0.42 -5.61
C ASP A 36 9.26 -0.71 -6.23
N LEU A 37 9.42 -1.94 -5.74
CA LEU A 37 8.65 -3.10 -6.20
C LEU A 37 7.16 -2.96 -5.88
N SER A 38 6.82 -2.46 -4.70
CA SER A 38 5.44 -2.20 -4.27
C SER A 38 4.81 -1.14 -5.16
N THR A 39 5.51 -0.02 -5.40
CA THR A 39 5.06 1.05 -6.28
C THR A 39 4.84 0.55 -7.70
N TYR A 40 5.80 -0.20 -8.24
CA TYR A 40 5.68 -0.80 -9.56
C TYR A 40 4.45 -1.72 -9.65
N ASN A 41 4.24 -2.56 -8.64
CA ASN A 41 3.09 -3.46 -8.61
C ASN A 41 1.75 -2.73 -8.44
N ARG A 42 1.68 -1.69 -7.60
CA ARG A 42 0.44 -0.93 -7.35
C ARG A 42 0.08 0.03 -8.47
N ARG A 43 1.04 0.40 -9.32
CA ARG A 43 0.82 1.31 -10.45
C ARG A 43 -0.31 0.86 -11.39
N ILE A 44 -0.55 -0.44 -11.50
CA ILE A 44 -1.63 -1.00 -12.34
C ILE A 44 -2.97 -1.12 -11.60
N ASN A 45 -2.99 -0.85 -10.30
CA ASN A 45 -4.19 -0.94 -9.48
C ASN A 45 -4.94 0.41 -9.48
N LEU A 46 -6.27 0.35 -9.38
CA LEU A 46 -7.13 1.49 -9.09
C LEU A 46 -8.08 1.15 -7.94
N ARG A 47 -8.52 2.18 -7.23
CA ARG A 47 -9.55 2.09 -6.19
C ARG A 47 -10.83 2.78 -6.66
N PHE A 48 -11.93 2.05 -6.55
CA PHE A 48 -13.28 2.50 -6.88
C PHE A 48 -14.05 2.70 -5.59
N TYR A 49 -14.57 3.90 -5.38
CA TYR A 49 -15.35 4.29 -4.20
C TYR A 49 -16.79 4.57 -4.59
N GLY A 50 -17.73 4.34 -3.66
CA GLY A 50 -19.14 4.65 -3.86
C GLY A 50 -19.91 3.62 -4.69
N VAL A 51 -19.27 2.52 -5.10
CA VAL A 51 -19.95 1.39 -5.73
C VAL A 51 -20.78 0.65 -4.69
N ALA A 52 -22.09 0.54 -4.89
CA ALA A 52 -23.02 -0.12 -3.98
C ALA A 52 -22.50 -1.52 -3.60
N GLU A 53 -22.65 -1.89 -2.33
CA GLU A 53 -22.14 -3.13 -1.76
C GLU A 53 -23.28 -4.04 -1.33
N TYR A 54 -23.20 -5.32 -1.67
CA TYR A 54 -24.20 -6.31 -1.30
C TYR A 54 -23.60 -7.71 -1.18
N THR A 55 -24.30 -8.60 -0.46
CA THR A 55 -23.85 -9.97 -0.22
C THR A 55 -23.86 -10.78 -1.51
N GLY A 56 -22.75 -11.49 -1.78
CA GLY A 56 -22.62 -12.33 -2.97
C GLY A 56 -22.37 -11.54 -4.27
N GLU A 57 -21.91 -10.30 -4.16
CA GLU A 57 -21.54 -9.48 -5.30
C GLU A 57 -20.38 -10.07 -6.11
N ASP A 58 -20.43 -9.82 -7.42
CA ASP A 58 -19.31 -10.04 -8.33
C ASP A 58 -18.57 -8.71 -8.52
N THR A 59 -17.44 -8.56 -7.85
CA THR A 59 -16.65 -7.33 -7.91
C THR A 59 -16.10 -7.06 -9.30
N ASP A 60 -15.84 -8.09 -10.13
CA ASP A 60 -15.39 -7.89 -11.51
C ASP A 60 -16.51 -7.28 -12.34
N GLN A 61 -17.74 -7.82 -12.20
CA GLN A 61 -18.90 -7.29 -12.90
C GLN A 61 -19.19 -5.83 -12.50
N LEU A 62 -19.11 -5.51 -11.20
CA LEU A 62 -19.28 -4.14 -10.71
C LEU A 62 -18.27 -3.17 -11.32
N ILE A 63 -17.01 -3.60 -11.50
CA ILE A 63 -15.98 -2.78 -12.14
C ILE A 63 -16.25 -2.61 -13.64
N ILE A 64 -16.67 -3.68 -14.34
CA ILE A 64 -17.05 -3.63 -15.75
C ILE A 64 -18.20 -2.64 -15.95
N ASP A 65 -19.26 -2.75 -15.15
CA ASP A 65 -20.42 -1.86 -15.22
C ASP A 65 -20.02 -0.40 -14.93
N THR A 66 -19.14 -0.18 -13.95
CA THR A 66 -18.64 1.17 -13.64
C THR A 66 -17.76 1.73 -14.75
N CYS A 67 -16.98 0.90 -15.45
CA CYS A 67 -16.18 1.32 -16.60
C CYS A 67 -17.05 1.61 -17.83
N ALA A 68 -18.12 0.86 -18.04
CA ALA A 68 -19.08 1.12 -19.11
C ALA A 68 -19.72 2.51 -18.99
N LYS A 69 -20.01 2.98 -17.76
CA LYS A 69 -20.51 4.34 -17.48
C LYS A 69 -19.59 5.47 -17.95
N ILE A 70 -18.31 5.19 -18.19
CA ILE A 70 -17.31 6.17 -18.66
C ILE A 70 -16.83 5.89 -20.09
N ASP A 71 -17.60 5.10 -20.85
CA ASP A 71 -17.31 4.66 -22.21
C ASP A 71 -16.03 3.83 -22.34
N ILE A 72 -15.69 3.06 -21.30
CA ILE A 72 -14.56 2.13 -21.32
C ILE A 72 -15.10 0.71 -21.29
N ASP A 73 -15.01 0.05 -22.45
CA ASP A 73 -15.37 -1.35 -22.61
C ASP A 73 -14.21 -2.25 -22.15
N ILE A 74 -14.49 -3.10 -21.18
CA ILE A 74 -13.56 -4.08 -20.61
C ILE A 74 -14.33 -5.36 -20.31
N ASN A 75 -13.62 -6.49 -20.30
CA ASN A 75 -14.18 -7.77 -19.90
C ASN A 75 -13.42 -8.34 -18.69
N LYS A 76 -13.85 -9.51 -18.21
CA LYS A 76 -13.21 -10.18 -17.06
C LYS A 76 -11.73 -10.51 -17.30
N GLU A 77 -11.32 -10.78 -18.53
CA GLU A 77 -9.91 -11.08 -18.87
C GLU A 77 -9.00 -9.84 -18.77
N ASP A 78 -9.58 -8.63 -18.80
CA ASP A 78 -8.84 -7.40 -18.55
C ASP A 78 -8.58 -7.14 -17.05
N ILE A 79 -9.23 -7.93 -16.17
CA ILE A 79 -9.12 -7.85 -14.72
C ILE A 79 -8.30 -9.06 -14.24
N SER A 80 -7.23 -8.79 -13.50
CA SER A 80 -6.44 -9.84 -12.88
C SER A 80 -7.03 -10.27 -11.54
N VAL A 81 -7.39 -9.30 -10.70
CA VAL A 81 -7.99 -9.52 -9.37
C VAL A 81 -8.81 -8.27 -9.01
N SER A 82 -9.99 -8.47 -8.43
CA SER A 82 -10.75 -7.41 -7.75
C SER A 82 -11.26 -7.90 -6.39
N HIS A 83 -11.35 -6.98 -5.42
CA HIS A 83 -11.95 -7.27 -4.10
C HIS A 83 -12.26 -5.97 -3.33
N ARG A 84 -13.16 -6.07 -2.34
CA ARG A 84 -13.40 -4.98 -1.37
C ARG A 84 -12.23 -4.82 -0.41
N ILE A 85 -11.86 -3.59 -0.10
CA ILE A 85 -10.87 -3.23 0.92
C ILE A 85 -11.56 -2.73 2.19
N GLY A 86 -11.05 -3.18 3.33
CA GLY A 86 -11.48 -2.75 4.66
C GLY A 86 -12.42 -3.74 5.31
N GLU A 87 -12.62 -3.57 6.61
CA GLU A 87 -13.50 -4.43 7.39
C GLU A 87 -14.97 -4.18 7.03
N MET A 88 -15.72 -5.27 6.86
CA MET A 88 -17.15 -5.20 6.61
C MET A 88 -17.83 -4.75 7.90
N ASN A 89 -18.41 -3.55 7.91
CA ASN A 89 -19.04 -3.00 9.09
C ASN A 89 -20.50 -2.70 8.77
N ASN A 90 -21.40 -3.47 9.37
CA ASN A 90 -22.84 -3.47 9.08
C ASN A 90 -23.59 -2.30 9.76
N SER A 91 -22.87 -1.24 10.13
CA SER A 91 -23.47 -0.06 10.77
C SER A 91 -24.28 0.74 9.76
N MET A 92 -25.52 1.09 10.10
CA MET A 92 -26.38 1.89 9.22
C MET A 92 -25.75 3.25 8.89
N GLY A 93 -25.74 3.60 7.60
CA GLY A 93 -25.25 4.90 7.12
C GLY A 93 -23.77 4.95 6.74
N GLN A 94 -23.03 3.84 6.79
CA GLN A 94 -21.67 3.80 6.26
C GLN A 94 -21.64 3.83 4.73
N ARG A 95 -20.59 4.47 4.20
CA ARG A 95 -20.30 4.44 2.76
C ARG A 95 -19.84 3.04 2.35
N PRO A 96 -20.19 2.57 1.13
CA PRO A 96 -19.71 1.30 0.62
C PRO A 96 -18.18 1.20 0.66
N ARG A 97 -17.65 0.01 0.95
CA ARG A 97 -16.19 -0.22 0.95
C ARG A 97 -15.62 -0.01 -0.45
N ALA A 98 -14.39 0.46 -0.52
CA ALA A 98 -13.74 0.63 -1.82
C ALA A 98 -13.46 -0.73 -2.45
N ILE A 99 -13.62 -0.86 -3.77
CA ILE A 99 -13.10 -2.00 -4.53
C ILE A 99 -11.70 -1.62 -5.01
N ILE A 100 -10.70 -2.45 -4.72
CA ILE A 100 -9.43 -2.40 -5.44
C ILE A 100 -9.49 -3.35 -6.61
N VAL A 101 -9.03 -2.89 -7.76
CA VAL A 101 -8.90 -3.70 -8.95
C VAL A 101 -7.49 -3.62 -9.50
N ARG A 102 -6.94 -4.77 -9.84
CA ARG A 102 -5.70 -4.93 -10.61
C ARG A 102 -6.09 -5.20 -12.06
N PHE A 103 -5.80 -4.26 -12.95
CA PHE A 103 -5.94 -4.49 -14.38
C PHE A 103 -4.80 -5.38 -14.91
N LEU A 104 -5.05 -6.10 -15.99
CA LEU A 104 -4.00 -6.86 -16.68
C LEU A 104 -3.09 -5.94 -17.51
N ARG A 105 -3.66 -4.87 -18.09
CA ARG A 105 -2.96 -3.93 -18.96
C ARG A 105 -2.94 -2.53 -18.35
N TYR A 106 -1.74 -1.94 -18.27
CA TYR A 106 -1.58 -0.55 -17.80
C TYR A 106 -2.36 0.46 -18.65
N ARG A 107 -2.51 0.20 -19.96
CA ARG A 107 -3.27 1.07 -20.87
C ARG A 107 -4.75 1.15 -20.48
N THR A 108 -5.39 0.02 -20.20
CA THR A 108 -6.79 -0.06 -19.76
C THR A 108 -6.99 0.76 -18.50
N ARG A 109 -6.16 0.50 -17.49
CA ARG A 109 -6.10 1.30 -16.26
C ARG A 109 -5.97 2.80 -16.52
N GLN A 110 -5.06 3.22 -17.40
CA GLN A 110 -4.84 4.64 -17.69
C GLN A 110 -6.06 5.29 -18.37
N MET A 111 -6.70 4.57 -19.28
CA MET A 111 -7.93 5.04 -19.94
C MET A 111 -9.07 5.18 -18.93
N THR A 112 -9.25 4.21 -18.04
CA THR A 112 -10.22 4.27 -16.94
C THR A 112 -9.98 5.49 -16.04
N LEU A 113 -8.74 5.69 -15.57
CA LEU A 113 -8.43 6.83 -14.71
C LEU A 113 -8.65 8.18 -15.42
N ARG A 114 -8.27 8.30 -16.69
CA ARG A 114 -8.44 9.55 -17.47
C ARG A 114 -9.92 9.92 -17.67
N ASN A 115 -10.77 8.92 -17.89
CA ASN A 115 -12.20 9.13 -18.15
C ASN A 115 -13.05 9.22 -16.87
N LYS A 116 -12.46 9.08 -15.67
CA LYS A 116 -13.17 9.10 -14.38
C LYS A 116 -14.06 10.32 -14.14
N LYS A 117 -13.77 11.46 -14.78
CA LYS A 117 -14.55 12.70 -14.65
C LYS A 117 -15.98 12.57 -15.21
N LYS A 118 -16.25 11.53 -16.01
CA LYS A 118 -17.57 11.22 -16.55
C LYS A 118 -18.49 10.51 -15.54
N LEU A 119 -17.96 10.06 -14.40
CA LEU A 119 -18.75 9.37 -13.38
C LEU A 119 -19.75 10.29 -12.68
N GLU A 120 -20.81 9.67 -12.16
CA GLU A 120 -21.74 10.29 -11.21
C GLU A 120 -21.00 10.82 -9.97
N ARG A 121 -21.58 11.82 -9.30
CA ARG A 121 -20.94 12.52 -8.16
C ARG A 121 -20.58 11.60 -6.99
N ASP A 122 -21.30 10.50 -6.82
CA ASP A 122 -21.13 9.59 -5.67
C ASP A 122 -20.07 8.51 -5.91
N ILE A 123 -19.66 8.30 -7.16
CA ILE A 123 -18.62 7.32 -7.53
C ILE A 123 -17.33 8.04 -7.85
N SER A 124 -16.21 7.56 -7.30
CA SER A 124 -14.89 8.10 -7.64
C SER A 124 -13.86 7.00 -7.86
N ILE A 125 -12.92 7.26 -8.77
CA ILE A 125 -11.81 6.37 -9.09
C ILE A 125 -10.51 7.08 -8.77
N ASN A 126 -9.69 6.46 -7.93
CA ASN A 126 -8.37 6.98 -7.59
C ASN A 126 -7.30 5.94 -7.84
N ASP A 127 -6.08 6.41 -8.00
CA ASP A 127 -4.91 5.55 -7.98
C ASP A 127 -4.79 4.85 -6.62
N ASP A 128 -4.27 3.62 -6.63
CA ASP A 128 -3.82 2.94 -5.41
C ASP A 128 -2.44 3.45 -4.97
N PHE A 129 -2.32 4.78 -4.81
CA PHE A 129 -1.13 5.34 -4.17
C PHE A 129 -1.22 5.08 -2.67
N ILE A 130 -0.18 4.44 -2.12
CA ILE A 130 0.11 4.60 -0.70
C ILE A 130 0.44 6.09 -0.56
N ASN A 131 -0.43 6.86 0.09
CA ASN A 131 0.04 8.12 0.67
C ASN A 131 1.25 7.75 1.54
N GLU A 132 2.37 8.37 1.24
CA GLU A 132 3.65 8.21 1.92
C GLU A 132 3.48 7.84 3.39
N GLY A 133 4.04 6.69 3.75
CA GLY A 133 4.03 6.21 5.11
C GLY A 133 3.50 4.79 5.22
N PHE A 134 4.36 3.81 4.97
CA PHE A 134 4.61 2.94 6.14
C PHE A 134 4.92 3.92 7.26
N PRO A 135 4.07 4.05 8.30
CA PRO A 135 4.47 4.88 9.39
C PRO A 135 5.84 4.33 9.81
N GLN A 136 6.87 5.16 9.75
CA GLN A 136 8.21 4.85 10.27
C GLN A 136 8.16 4.48 11.78
N LEU A 137 6.95 4.45 12.37
CA LEU A 137 6.58 4.01 13.71
C LEU A 137 6.93 2.56 14.07
N VAL A 138 7.52 1.73 13.21
CA VAL A 138 8.05 0.42 13.63
C VAL A 138 9.57 0.41 13.82
N LEU A 139 10.25 1.51 13.56
CA LEU A 139 11.66 1.69 13.94
C LEU A 139 11.84 2.99 14.73
N LYS A 140 11.11 3.17 15.83
CA LYS A 140 11.71 3.94 16.93
C LYS A 140 12.85 3.08 17.44
N PRO A 141 14.13 3.49 17.32
CA PRO A 141 15.15 2.83 18.10
C PRO A 141 14.73 3.03 19.56
N THR A 142 14.30 1.97 20.23
CA THR A 142 14.27 1.92 21.69
C THR A 142 15.71 1.89 22.17
N ARG A 143 16.41 3.01 21.98
CA ARG A 143 17.75 3.27 22.48
C ARG A 143 17.54 3.87 23.86
N PHE A 144 17.52 3.01 24.88
CA PHE A 144 18.27 3.20 26.12
C PHE A 144 18.39 4.62 26.75
N ASP A 145 17.36 5.47 26.70
CA ASP A 145 17.30 6.70 27.51
C ASP A 145 16.79 6.39 28.93
N ILE A 146 17.52 5.53 29.67
CA ILE A 146 17.27 5.28 31.10
C ILE A 146 18.48 5.51 32.00
N TYR A 147 19.56 6.12 31.49
CA TYR A 147 20.70 6.52 32.32
C TYR A 147 21.27 7.87 31.88
N GLN A 148 20.62 8.95 32.30
CA GLN A 148 21.28 10.19 32.73
C GLN A 148 20.56 10.73 33.97
#